data_AF-A0A9X7FXX7-F1
#
_entry.id   AF-A0A9X7FXX7-F1
#
_cell.length_a   1.000
_cell.length_b   1.000
_cell.length_c   1.000
_cell.angle_alpha   90.00
_cell.angle_beta   90.00
_cell.angle_gamma   90.00
#
_symmetry.space_group_name_H-M   'P 1'
#
loop_
_entity.id
_entity.type
_entity.pdbx_description
1 polymer ?
#
loop_
_entity_poly.entity_id
_entity_poly.type
_entity_poly.pdbx_seq_one_letter_code
_entity_poly.pdbx_strand_id
1 'polypeptide(L)'
;MVRKGEELIHAVFGRAVFEGEFGGDIQSLLECHEDVEYHQETDSVDEWYEHGRYVIEYKGRKFEMDYRDHTSDNVCDFTLNVDSFREKEADDTELLEHALRLLDMTKEEIKVSLFNRTISE
;
A
#
# COMPACT_ATOMS: atom_id res chain seq x y z
N MET A 1 -12.17 4.40 -22.35
CA MET A 1 -10.79 3.89 -22.22
C MET A 1 -10.70 3.30 -20.84
N VAL A 2 -10.28 2.05 -20.70
CA VAL A 2 -10.00 1.48 -19.38
C VAL A 2 -8.72 2.13 -18.88
N ARG A 3 -8.71 2.57 -17.62
CA ARG A 3 -7.56 3.26 -17.02
C ARG A 3 -6.48 2.24 -16.68
N LYS A 4 -5.20 2.59 -16.82
CA LYS A 4 -4.07 1.66 -16.58
C LYS A 4 -4.10 1.03 -15.18
N GLY A 5 -4.47 1.80 -14.15
CA GLY A 5 -4.57 1.29 -12.78
C GLY A 5 -5.73 0.30 -12.61
N GLU A 6 -6.89 0.56 -13.23
CA GLU A 6 -8.04 -0.36 -13.21
C GLU A 6 -7.72 -1.71 -13.87
N GLU A 7 -6.97 -1.71 -14.98
CA GLU A 7 -6.49 -2.95 -15.61
C GLU A 7 -5.59 -3.75 -14.66
N LEU A 8 -4.72 -3.07 -13.91
CA LEU A 8 -3.84 -3.72 -12.96
C LEU A 8 -4.60 -4.24 -11.74
N ILE A 9 -5.58 -3.50 -11.21
CA ILE A 9 -6.48 -3.95 -10.14
C ILE A 9 -7.19 -5.24 -10.56
N HIS A 10 -7.76 -5.26 -11.76
CA HIS A 10 -8.40 -6.47 -12.31
C HIS A 10 -7.43 -7.64 -12.47
N ALA A 11 -6.16 -7.37 -12.80
CA ALA A 11 -5.13 -8.40 -12.92
C ALA A 11 -4.66 -8.94 -11.55
N VAL A 12 -4.62 -8.09 -10.53
CA VAL A 12 -4.16 -8.45 -9.17
C VAL A 12 -5.24 -9.19 -8.40
N PHE A 13 -6.44 -8.62 -8.31
CA PHE A 13 -7.52 -9.15 -7.47
C PHE A 13 -8.49 -10.06 -8.24
N GLY A 14 -8.45 -9.99 -9.58
CA GLY A 14 -9.38 -10.71 -10.44
C GLY A 14 -10.66 -9.90 -10.67
N ARG A 15 -10.99 -9.68 -11.94
CA ARG A 15 -12.17 -8.92 -12.36
C ARG A 15 -13.48 -9.42 -11.72
N ALA A 16 -13.66 -10.74 -11.62
CA ALA A 16 -14.88 -11.33 -11.06
C ALA A 16 -15.05 -11.00 -9.57
N VAL A 17 -13.95 -10.98 -8.82
CA VAL A 17 -13.94 -10.62 -7.40
C VAL A 17 -14.21 -9.12 -7.27
N PHE A 18 -13.46 -8.29 -8.00
CA PHE A 18 -13.58 -6.84 -7.95
C PHE A 18 -14.98 -6.33 -8.36
N GLU A 19 -15.48 -6.74 -9.52
CA GLU A 19 -16.79 -6.29 -10.02
C GLU A 19 -17.98 -7.01 -9.34
N GLY A 20 -17.82 -8.30 -9.04
CA GLY A 20 -18.92 -9.15 -8.57
C GLY A 20 -19.14 -9.13 -7.06
N GLU A 21 -18.07 -9.12 -6.26
CA GLU A 21 -18.14 -9.17 -4.80
C GLU A 21 -18.09 -7.78 -4.18
N PHE A 22 -17.30 -6.88 -4.77
CA PHE A 22 -17.07 -5.53 -4.25
C PHE A 22 -17.69 -4.42 -5.12
N GLY A 23 -18.53 -4.78 -6.10
CA GLY A 23 -19.29 -3.81 -6.91
C GLY A 23 -18.45 -2.90 -7.81
N GLY A 24 -17.18 -3.25 -8.04
CA GLY A 24 -16.23 -2.43 -8.78
C GLY A 24 -15.67 -1.25 -7.97
N ASP A 25 -15.83 -1.27 -6.65
CA ASP A 25 -15.29 -0.27 -5.75
C ASP A 25 -14.04 -0.79 -5.04
N ILE A 26 -12.92 -0.08 -5.23
CA ILE A 26 -11.66 -0.44 -4.60
C ILE A 26 -11.68 -0.20 -3.10
N GLN A 27 -12.42 0.79 -2.60
CA GLN A 27 -12.53 1.01 -1.16
C GLN A 27 -13.19 -0.19 -0.48
N SER A 28 -14.31 -0.67 -1.05
CA SER A 28 -14.99 -1.88 -0.58
C SER A 28 -14.09 -3.11 -0.61
N LEU A 29 -13.26 -3.27 -1.66
CA LEU A 29 -12.28 -4.37 -1.72
C LEU A 29 -11.26 -4.28 -0.59
N LEU A 30 -10.68 -3.09 -0.36
CA LEU A 30 -9.68 -2.89 0.68
C LEU A 30 -10.25 -3.17 2.08
N GLU A 31 -11.49 -2.73 2.35
CA GLU A 31 -12.12 -2.87 3.66
C GLU A 31 -12.68 -4.26 3.95
N CYS A 32 -13.08 -5.02 2.92
CA CYS A 32 -13.83 -6.26 3.09
C CYS A 32 -13.08 -7.54 2.69
N HIS A 33 -12.00 -7.45 1.91
CA HIS A 33 -11.26 -8.64 1.48
C HIS A 33 -10.27 -9.10 2.54
N GLU A 34 -10.43 -10.32 3.07
CA GLU A 34 -9.66 -10.83 4.22
C GLU A 34 -8.14 -10.96 3.98
N ASP A 35 -7.72 -11.31 2.76
CA ASP A 35 -6.30 -11.40 2.38
C ASP A 35 -5.66 -10.05 1.99
N VAL A 36 -6.38 -8.95 2.13
CA VAL A 36 -5.88 -7.61 1.80
C VAL A 36 -5.57 -6.88 3.09
N GLU A 37 -4.29 -6.56 3.28
CA GLU A 37 -3.85 -5.64 4.34
C GLU A 37 -3.55 -4.29 3.71
N TYR A 38 -3.90 -3.19 4.38
CA TYR A 38 -3.51 -1.87 3.92
C TYR A 38 -3.24 -0.90 5.06
N HIS A 39 -2.39 0.08 4.80
CA HIS A 39 -2.18 1.24 5.67
C HIS A 39 -2.06 2.52 4.85
N GLN A 40 -2.31 3.65 5.50
CA GLN A 40 -2.17 4.97 4.89
C GLN A 40 -0.82 5.58 5.25
N GLU A 41 -0.13 6.11 4.25
CA GLU A 41 1.07 6.94 4.38
C GLU A 41 0.71 8.36 3.96
N THR A 42 0.58 9.29 4.91
CA THR A 42 0.30 10.70 4.62
C THR A 42 1.57 11.39 4.13
N ASP A 43 1.53 11.92 2.92
CA ASP A 43 2.66 12.63 2.31
C ASP A 43 2.60 14.13 2.62
N SER A 44 1.40 14.73 2.59
CA SER A 44 1.21 16.15 2.84
C SER A 44 -0.20 16.48 3.33
N VAL A 45 -0.34 17.62 3.98
CA VAL A 45 -1.62 18.17 4.43
C VAL A 45 -1.69 19.63 4.01
N ASP A 46 -2.78 20.00 3.34
CA ASP A 46 -3.12 21.40 3.03
C ASP A 46 -4.27 21.90 3.93
N GLU A 47 -4.82 23.09 3.65
CA GLU A 47 -5.88 23.69 4.48
C GLU A 47 -7.15 22.83 4.59
N TRP A 48 -7.41 21.96 3.60
CA TRP A 48 -8.68 21.21 3.49
C TRP A 48 -8.47 19.71 3.31
N TYR A 49 -7.32 19.28 2.82
CA TYR A 49 -7.09 17.90 2.41
C TYR A 49 -5.76 17.34 2.90
N GLU A 50 -5.82 16.07 3.31
CA GLU A 50 -4.67 15.18 3.44
C GLU A 50 -4.46 14.46 2.11
N HIS A 51 -3.21 14.42 1.65
CA HIS A 51 -2.81 13.69 0.46
C HIS A 51 -1.76 12.67 0.86
N GLY A 52 -1.87 11.47 0.32
CA GLY A 52 -0.94 10.41 0.63
C GLY A 52 -1.18 9.19 -0.22
N ARG A 53 -0.73 8.04 0.28
CA ARG A 53 -0.82 6.76 -0.41
C ARG A 53 -1.40 5.69 0.50
N TYR A 54 -2.28 4.87 -0.07
CA TYR A 54 -2.59 3.56 0.47
C TYR A 54 -1.50 2.61 0.03
N VAL A 55 -0.86 1.95 0.99
CA VAL A 55 0.02 0.81 0.74
C VAL A 55 -0.78 -0.45 0.98
N ILE A 56 -0.86 -1.30 -0.02
CA ILE A 56 -1.76 -2.46 -0.07
C ILE A 56 -0.90 -3.71 -0.20
N GLU A 57 -1.01 -4.65 0.71
CA GLU A 57 -0.37 -5.96 0.65
C GLU A 57 -1.40 -7.04 0.28
N TYR A 58 -1.10 -7.79 -0.78
CA TYR A 58 -1.93 -8.88 -1.25
C TYR A 58 -1.06 -10.01 -1.78
N LYS A 59 -1.22 -11.22 -1.22
CA LYS A 59 -0.44 -12.42 -1.61
C LYS A 59 1.09 -12.18 -1.60
N GLY A 60 1.57 -11.42 -0.61
CA GLY A 60 3.00 -11.09 -0.44
C GLY A 60 3.55 -10.09 -1.46
N ARG A 61 2.69 -9.41 -2.23
CA ARG A 61 3.05 -8.31 -3.12
C ARG A 61 2.51 -7.01 -2.57
N LYS A 62 3.29 -5.94 -2.69
CA LYS A 62 2.91 -4.60 -2.25
C LYS A 62 2.52 -3.74 -3.44
N PHE A 63 1.45 -3.00 -3.28
CA PHE A 63 0.94 -2.03 -4.22
C PHE A 63 0.75 -0.70 -3.52
N GLU A 64 0.72 0.38 -4.28
CA GLU A 64 0.37 1.68 -3.76
C GLU A 64 -0.61 2.42 -4.67
N MET A 65 -1.43 3.28 -4.07
CA MET A 65 -2.40 4.12 -4.74
C MET A 65 -2.60 5.41 -3.97
N ASP A 66 -2.62 6.53 -4.67
CA ASP A 66 -2.77 7.85 -4.08
C ASP A 66 -4.21 8.05 -3.55
N TYR A 67 -4.33 8.74 -2.41
CA TYR A 67 -5.59 9.16 -1.83
C TYR A 67 -5.60 10.67 -1.58
N ARG A 68 -6.82 11.19 -1.49
CA ARG A 68 -7.14 12.51 -0.95
C ARG A 68 -8.27 12.37 0.05
N ASP A 69 -8.04 12.77 1.29
CA ASP A 69 -9.06 12.76 2.35
C ASP A 69 -9.25 14.15 2.92
N HIS A 70 -10.46 14.48 3.33
CA HIS A 70 -10.76 15.78 3.91
C HIS A 70 -10.31 15.83 5.38
N THR A 71 -9.62 16.88 5.79
CA THR A 71 -9.02 16.99 7.14
C THR A 71 -10.06 17.11 8.26
N SER A 72 -11.27 17.56 7.94
CA SER A 72 -12.39 17.63 8.91
C SER A 72 -13.14 16.30 8.99
N ASP A 73 -13.22 15.78 10.21
CA ASP A 73 -14.07 14.69 10.69
C ASP A 73 -15.57 14.82 10.37
N ASN A 74 -16.05 16.03 10.09
CA ASN A 74 -17.45 16.33 9.78
C ASN A 74 -17.75 16.33 8.28
N VAL A 75 -16.74 16.11 7.43
CA VAL A 75 -16.87 16.10 5.97
C VAL A 75 -16.32 14.78 5.44
N CYS A 76 -17.21 13.95 4.89
CA CYS A 76 -16.82 12.71 4.22
C CYS A 76 -16.52 12.99 2.74
N ASP A 77 -15.40 13.65 2.45
CA ASP A 77 -14.87 13.85 1.08
C ASP A 77 -13.54 13.12 0.94
N PHE A 78 -13.66 11.82 0.62
CA PHE A 78 -12.55 10.91 0.41
C PHE A 78 -12.52 10.46 -1.05
N THR A 79 -11.32 10.37 -1.64
CA THR A 79 -11.13 9.92 -3.02
C THR A 79 -9.87 9.07 -3.14
N LEU A 80 -10.01 7.89 -3.74
CA LEU A 80 -8.90 7.06 -4.20
C LEU A 80 -8.62 7.32 -5.69
N ASN A 81 -7.37 7.62 -6.02
CA ASN A 81 -6.96 7.81 -7.40
C ASN A 81 -6.62 6.46 -8.05
N VAL A 82 -7.64 5.78 -8.58
CA VAL A 82 -7.51 4.47 -9.25
C VAL A 82 -6.40 4.45 -10.31
N ASP A 83 -6.18 5.55 -11.02
CA ASP A 83 -5.19 5.61 -12.10
C ASP A 83 -3.74 5.57 -11.60
N SER A 84 -3.53 5.87 -10.31
CA SER A 84 -2.21 5.81 -9.66
C SER A 84 -1.83 4.42 -9.16
N PHE A 85 -2.77 3.47 -9.16
CA PHE A 85 -2.52 2.11 -8.66
C PHE A 85 -1.35 1.45 -9.39
N ARG A 86 -0.31 1.10 -8.63
CA ARG A 86 0.94 0.51 -9.14
C ARG A 86 1.55 -0.45 -8.12
N GLU A 87 2.42 -1.34 -8.59
CA GLU A 87 3.25 -2.17 -7.70
C GLU A 87 4.26 -1.26 -6.99
N LYS A 88 4.36 -1.38 -5.66
CA LYS A 88 5.32 -0.61 -4.84
C LYS A 88 6.67 -1.29 -4.97
N GLU A 89 7.68 -0.57 -5.46
CA GLU A 89 9.05 -1.09 -5.48
C GLU A 89 9.52 -1.30 -4.05
N ALA A 90 10.08 -2.49 -3.77
CA ALA A 90 10.66 -2.78 -2.48
C ALA A 90 11.85 -1.85 -2.25
N ASP A 91 11.85 -1.12 -1.14
CA ASP A 91 13.00 -0.31 -0.78
C ASP A 91 14.17 -1.19 -0.28
N ASP A 92 15.38 -0.62 -0.22
CA ASP A 92 16.59 -1.34 0.20
C ASP A 92 16.47 -1.92 1.62
N THR A 93 15.66 -1.29 2.48
CA THR A 93 15.41 -1.74 3.86
C THR A 93 14.48 -2.96 3.84
N GLU A 94 13.41 -2.94 3.05
CA GLU A 94 12.48 -4.06 2.87
C GLU A 94 13.17 -5.27 2.21
N LEU A 95 14.02 -5.03 1.21
CA LEU A 95 14.85 -6.06 0.60
C LEU A 95 15.81 -6.70 1.62
N LEU A 96 16.42 -5.87 2.47
CA LEU A 96 17.30 -6.34 3.53
C LEU A 96 16.53 -7.12 4.59
N GLU A 97 15.39 -6.63 5.08
CA GLU A 97 14.54 -7.35 6.03
C GLU A 97 14.07 -8.69 5.48
N HIS A 98 13.64 -8.72 4.21
CA HIS A 98 13.23 -9.96 3.55
C HIS A 98 14.40 -10.95 3.43
N ALA A 99 15.58 -10.49 3.01
CA ALA A 99 16.78 -11.32 2.97
C ALA A 99 17.17 -11.85 4.36
N LEU A 100 17.07 -11.01 5.41
CA LEU A 100 17.37 -11.39 6.78
C LEU A 100 16.35 -12.38 7.37
N ARG A 101 15.06 -12.27 7.00
CA ARG A 101 14.03 -13.28 7.34
C ARG A 101 14.31 -14.63 6.67
N LEU A 102 14.74 -14.62 5.40
CA LEU A 102 15.15 -15.85 4.69
C LEU A 102 16.40 -16.49 5.29
N LEU A 103 17.23 -15.71 5.98
CA LEU A 103 18.42 -16.16 6.69
C LEU A 103 18.15 -16.59 8.14
N ASP A 104 16.88 -16.65 8.56
CA ASP A 104 16.42 -17.08 9.89
C ASP A 104 17.02 -16.26 11.05
N MET A 105 17.25 -14.96 10.82
CA MET A 105 17.81 -14.06 11.83
C MET A 105 16.72 -13.46 12.72
N THR A 106 16.99 -13.40 14.03
CA THR A 106 16.09 -12.85 15.03
C THR A 106 16.06 -11.31 15.01
N LYS A 107 14.98 -10.71 15.53
CA LYS A 107 14.79 -9.25 15.59
C LYS A 107 15.92 -8.48 16.29
N GLU A 108 16.60 -9.11 17.25
CA GLU A 108 17.76 -8.53 17.94
C GLU A 108 19.01 -8.53 17.04
N GLU A 109 19.20 -9.56 16.21
CA GLU A 109 20.31 -9.64 15.26
C GLU A 109 20.13 -8.65 14.10
N ILE A 110 18.89 -8.38 13.70
CA ILE A 110 18.55 -7.36 12.70
C ILE A 110 18.97 -5.95 13.19
N LYS A 111 18.63 -5.58 14.43
CA LYS A 111 19.02 -4.27 15.00
C LYS A 111 20.53 -4.06 15.04
N VAL A 112 21.29 -5.09 15.42
CA VAL A 112 22.76 -5.03 15.49
C VAL A 112 23.37 -4.86 14.10
N SER A 113 22.84 -5.54 13.08
CA SER A 113 23.32 -5.40 11.70
C SER A 113 23.09 -3.99 11.14
N LEU A 114 21.89 -3.44 11.34
CA LEU A 114 21.55 -2.07 10.93
C LEU A 114 22.47 -1.03 11.61
N PHE A 115 22.68 -1.14 12.92
CA PHE A 115 23.54 -0.22 13.67
C PHE A 115 25.00 -0.25 13.20
N ASN A 116 25.52 -1.43 12.85
CA ASN A 116 26.90 -1.58 12.36
C ASN A 116 27.11 -1.02 10.95
N ARG A 117 26.08 -1.03 10.10
CA ARG A 117 26.12 -0.38 8.78
C ARG A 117 26.18 1.14 8.91
N THR A 118 25.39 1.74 9.79
CA THR A 118 25.34 3.20 10.00
C THR A 118 26.63 3.79 10.57
N ILE A 119 27.44 2.99 11.28
CA ILE A 119 28.72 3.45 11.86
C ILE A 119 29.91 3.25 10.90
N SER A 120 29.72 2.49 9.82
CA SER A 120 30.77 2.18 8.84
C SER A 120 30.76 3.11 7.61
N GLU A 121 29.88 4.12 7.59
CA GLU A 121 29.88 5.23 6.63
C GLU A 121 30.46 6.51 7.28
#